data_AF-A0A968IHE1-F1
#
_entry.id   AF-A0A968IHE1-F1
#
_cell.length_a   1.000
_cell.length_b   1.000
_cell.length_c   1.000
_cell.angle_alpha   90.00
_cell.angle_beta   90.00
_cell.angle_gamma   90.00
#
_symmetry.space_group_name_H-M   'P 1'
#
loop_
_entity.id
_entity.type
_entity.pdbx_description
1 polymer ?
#
loop_
_entity_poly.entity_id
_entity_poly.type
_entity_poly.pdbx_seq_one_letter_code
_entity_poly.pdbx_strand_id
1 'polypeptide(L)'
;MLDITLNWKPNPDTLTKLLDLANQQQKSLETLLEEAVLQYFQLQEQEPLSLEDDPIVGFCSGSPDLGTNAENILAAEIQPKSGWTSK
;
A
#
# COMPACT_ATOMS: atom_id res chain seq x y z
N MET A 1 -15.27 1.03 16.73
CA MET A 1 -13.83 1.34 16.74
C MET A 1 -13.15 0.13 17.37
N LEU A 2 -12.19 -0.51 16.70
CA LEU A 2 -11.54 -1.72 17.24
C LEU A 2 -10.59 -1.28 18.36
N ASP A 3 -10.86 -1.65 19.61
CA ASP A 3 -9.93 -1.51 20.73
C ASP A 3 -8.83 -2.57 20.60
N ILE A 4 -7.79 -2.22 19.84
CA ILE A 4 -6.60 -3.07 19.69
C ILE A 4 -5.64 -2.71 20.83
N THR A 5 -5.47 -3.62 21.78
CA THR A 5 -4.49 -3.47 22.86
C THR A 5 -3.15 -4.05 22.42
N LEU A 6 -2.17 -3.17 22.23
CA LEU A 6 -0.83 -3.55 21.79
C LEU A 6 0.08 -3.74 23.00
N ASN A 7 0.52 -4.98 23.25
CA ASN A 7 1.45 -5.29 24.33
C ASN A 7 2.89 -4.96 23.88
N TRP A 8 3.19 -3.66 23.81
CA TRP A 8 4.52 -3.18 23.47
C TRP A 8 5.41 -3.19 24.72
N LYS A 9 6.54 -3.91 24.65
CA LYS A 9 7.57 -3.94 25.68
C LYS A 9 8.85 -3.27 25.17
N PRO A 10 8.90 -1.93 25.19
CA PRO A 10 10.11 -1.21 24.81
C PRO A 10 11.29 -1.54 25.74
N ASN A 11 12.50 -1.30 25.23
CA ASN A 11 13.71 -1.34 26.03
C ASN A 11 13.60 -0.32 27.19
N PRO A 12 13.99 -0.68 28.43
CA PRO A 12 13.95 0.23 29.57
C PRO A 12 14.59 1.60 29.31
N ASP A 13 15.73 1.67 28.60
CA ASP A 13 16.38 2.94 28.29
C ASP A 13 15.51 3.84 27.40
N THR A 14 14.76 3.23 26.49
CA THR A 14 13.83 3.93 25.59
C THR A 14 12.63 4.47 26.37
N LEU A 15 12.12 3.71 27.35
CA LEU A 15 11.06 4.18 28.25
C LEU A 15 11.50 5.37 29.08
N THR A 16 12.72 5.35 29.63
CA THR A 16 13.22 6.47 30.45
C THR A 16 13.29 7.76 29.63
N LYS A 17 13.82 7.69 28.41
CA LYS A 17 13.88 8.83 27.49
C LYS A 17 12.48 9.32 27.09
N LEU A 18 11.54 8.41 26.85
CA LEU A 18 10.15 8.75 26.53
C LEU A 18 9.46 9.47 27.68
N LEU A 19 9.68 9.02 28.92
CA LEU A 19 9.14 9.66 30.12
C LEU A 19 9.74 11.05 30.33
N ASP A 20 11.06 11.20 30.13
CA ASP A 20 11.73 12.50 30.22
C ASP A 20 11.20 13.48 29.16
N LEU A 21 10.99 13.02 27.93
CA LEU A 21 10.39 13.81 26.85
C LEU A 21 8.92 14.18 27.14
N ALA A 22 8.13 13.24 27.66
CA ALA A 22 6.74 13.49 28.04
C ALA A 22 6.67 14.55 29.16
N ASN A 23 7.56 14.47 30.16
CA ASN A 23 7.69 15.45 31.23
C ASN A 23 8.11 16.83 30.71
N GLN A 24 9.07 16.89 29.79
CA GLN A 24 9.52 18.15 29.15
C GLN A 24 8.40 18.82 28.34
N GLN A 25 7.58 18.03 27.66
CA GLN A 25 6.50 18.53 26.82
C GLN A 25 5.16 18.72 27.57
N GLN A 26 5.10 18.37 28.87
CA GLN A 26 3.87 18.38 29.68
C GLN A 26 2.71 17.64 29.01
N LYS A 27 3.01 16.53 28.32
CA LYS A 27 2.04 15.68 27.63
C LYS A 27 1.96 14.32 28.31
N SER A 28 0.82 13.65 28.18
CA SER A 28 0.75 12.23 28.53
C SER A 28 1.60 11.41 27.55
N LEU A 29 2.12 10.29 28.04
CA LEU A 29 2.89 9.36 27.21
C LEU A 29 2.05 8.84 26.03
N GLU A 30 0.75 8.66 26.25
CA GLU A 30 -0.22 8.20 25.25
C GLU A 30 -0.33 9.20 24.10
N THR A 31 -0.54 10.48 24.38
CA THR A 31 -0.63 11.53 23.33
C THR A 31 0.68 11.67 22.55
N LEU A 32 1.82 11.55 23.23
CA LEU A 32 3.12 11.61 22.57
C LEU A 32 3.32 10.41 21.62
N LEU A 33 2.91 9.22 22.03
CA LEU A 33 2.95 8.02 21.19
C LEU A 33 1.97 8.11 20.02
N GLU A 34 0.75 8.61 20.23
CA GLU A 34 -0.21 8.84 19.15
C GLU A 34 0.34 9.79 18.09
N GLU A 35 0.92 10.91 18.51
CA GLU A 35 1.55 11.88 17.60
C GLU A 35 2.73 11.26 16.84
N ALA A 36 3.58 10.49 17.51
CA ALA A 36 4.73 9.83 16.89
C ALA A 36 4.29 8.78 15.85
N VAL A 37 3.23 8.02 16.14
CA VAL A 37 2.66 7.04 15.21
C VAL A 37 2.04 7.74 14.00
N LEU A 38 1.30 8.84 14.20
CA LEU A 38 0.75 9.62 13.10
C LEU A 38 1.85 10.20 12.20
N GLN A 39 2.93 10.74 12.80
CA GLN A 39 4.08 11.24 12.05
C GLN A 39 4.76 10.12 11.25
N TYR A 40 4.88 8.93 11.83
CA TYR A 40 5.45 7.77 11.12
C TYR A 40 4.64 7.42 9.87
N PHE A 41 3.31 7.36 9.99
CA PHE A 41 2.44 7.10 8.84
C PHE A 41 2.52 8.20 7.78
N GLN A 42 2.53 9.47 8.19
CA GLN A 42 2.68 10.60 7.25
C GLN A 42 4.02 10.54 6.49
N LEU A 43 5.10 10.12 7.15
CA LEU A 43 6.40 9.95 6.50
C LEU A 43 6.40 8.75 5.55
N GLN A 44 5.76 7.63 5.92
CA GLN A 44 5.63 6.47 5.04
C GLN A 44 4.75 6.74 3.82
N GLU A 45 3.66 7.50 3.95
CA GLU A 45 2.79 7.88 2.82
C GLU A 45 3.50 8.81 1.82
N GLN A 46 4.55 9.52 2.26
CA GLN A 46 5.34 10.40 1.40
C GLN A 46 6.43 9.68 0.60
N GLU A 47 6.82 8.47 1.00
CA GLU A 47 7.71 7.65 0.20
C GLU A 47 6.85 6.94 -0.85
N PRO A 48 6.86 7.36 -2.13
CA PRO A 48 6.15 6.62 -3.15
C PRO A 48 6.73 5.20 -3.12
N LEU A 49 5.89 4.21 -2.84
CA LEU A 49 6.24 2.82 -3.14
C LEU A 49 6.80 2.84 -4.56
N SER A 50 8.01 2.29 -4.73
CA SER A 50 8.59 2.16 -6.06
C SER A 50 7.53 1.56 -6.97
N LEU A 51 7.26 2.17 -8.12
CA LEU A 51 6.30 1.64 -9.11
C LEU A 51 6.63 0.18 -9.50
N GLU A 52 7.86 -0.27 -9.21
CA GLU A 52 8.32 -1.65 -9.39
C GLU A 52 7.73 -2.64 -8.37
N ASP A 53 7.28 -2.18 -7.20
CA ASP A 53 6.76 -3.02 -6.11
C ASP A 53 5.22 -3.06 -6.03
N ASP A 54 4.51 -2.28 -6.87
CA ASP A 54 3.05 -2.31 -6.91
C ASP A 54 2.55 -3.43 -7.85
N PRO A 55 1.98 -4.54 -7.31
CA PRO A 55 1.50 -5.66 -8.11
C PRO A 55 0.31 -5.30 -9.02
N ILE A 56 -0.31 -4.14 -8.84
CA ILE A 56 -1.45 -3.65 -9.65
C ILE A 56 -0.99 -2.77 -10.81
N VAL A 57 0.16 -2.08 -10.69
CA VAL A 57 0.68 -1.18 -11.73
C VAL A 57 1.03 -1.94 -13.03
N GLY A 58 1.37 -3.23 -12.93
CA GLY A 58 1.54 -4.13 -14.08
C GLY A 58 0.23 -4.77 -14.61
N PHE A 59 -0.87 -4.72 -13.86
CA PHE A 59 -2.11 -5.39 -14.21
C PHE A 59 -2.99 -4.56 -15.15
N CYS A 60 -3.01 -3.24 -14.95
CA CYS A 60 -3.82 -2.31 -15.75
C CYS A 60 -3.06 -1.66 -16.90
N SER A 61 -1.75 -1.88 -17.02
CA SER A 61 -0.94 -1.50 -18.19
C SER A 61 -1.21 -2.50 -19.33
N GLY A 62 -2.45 -2.51 -19.82
CA GLY A 62 -2.82 -3.27 -21.00
C GLY A 62 -1.84 -2.95 -22.14
N SER A 63 -1.38 -3.98 -22.86
CA SER A 63 -0.54 -3.76 -24.04
C SER A 63 -1.29 -2.84 -25.00
N PRO A 64 -0.72 -1.69 -25.41
CA PRO A 64 -1.37 -0.77 -26.34
C PRO A 64 -1.73 -1.49 -27.66
N ASP A 65 -1.02 -2.58 -27.95
CA ASP A 65 -1.23 -3.45 -29.09
C ASP A 65 -2.58 -4.17 -29.05
N LEU A 66 -3.08 -4.57 -27.87
CA LEU A 66 -4.33 -5.32 -27.75
C LEU A 66 -5.55 -4.47 -28.12
N GLY A 67 -5.58 -3.20 -27.70
CA GLY A 67 -6.69 -2.31 -28.01
C GLY A 67 -6.75 -1.94 -29.49
N THR A 68 -5.59 -1.70 -30.11
CA THR A 68 -5.52 -1.34 -31.54
C THR A 68 -5.69 -2.54 -32.46
N ASN A 69 -5.20 -3.72 -32.07
CA ASN A 69 -5.24 -4.93 -32.90
C ASN A 69 -6.31 -5.94 -32.48
N ALA A 70 -7.25 -5.56 -31.61
CA ALA A 70 -8.31 -6.46 -31.13
C ALA A 70 -9.03 -7.21 -32.26
N GLU A 71 -9.44 -6.49 -33.31
CA GLU A 71 -10.13 -7.08 -34.47
C GLU A 71 -9.24 -8.04 -35.27
N ASN A 72 -7.94 -7.72 -35.41
CA ASN A 72 -6.99 -8.58 -36.12
C ASN A 72 -6.69 -9.85 -35.32
N ILE A 73 -6.58 -9.73 -34.00
CA ILE A 73 -6.38 -10.86 -33.07
C ILE A 73 -7.60 -11.78 -33.10
N LEU A 74 -8.80 -11.21 -32.96
CA LEU A 74 -10.06 -11.96 -33.03
C LEU A 74 -10.22 -12.65 -34.40
N ALA A 75 -9.94 -11.96 -35.49
CA ALA A 75 -10.01 -12.56 -36.83
C ALA A 75 -9.01 -13.71 -37.05
N ALA A 76 -7.82 -13.63 -36.44
CA ALA A 76 -6.83 -14.72 -36.50
C ALA A 76 -7.26 -15.95 -35.68
N GLU A 77 -8.02 -15.75 -34.60
CA GLU A 77 -8.49 -16.80 -33.69
C GLU A 77 -9.85 -17.39 -34.09
N ILE A 78 -10.66 -16.68 -34.87
CA ILE A 78 -11.90 -17.20 -35.48
C ILE A 78 -11.51 -18.13 -36.65
N GLN A 79 -11.15 -19.36 -36.32
CA GLN A 79 -10.87 -20.44 -37.27
C GLN A 79 -12.05 -21.42 -37.35
N PRO A 80 -12.19 -22.22 -38.43
CA PRO A 80 -13.31 -23.16 -38.60
C PRO A 80 -13.50 -24.19 -37.47
N LYS A 81 -12.52 -24.35 -36.56
CA LYS A 81 -12.57 -25.24 -35.39
C LYS A 81 -12.53 -24.52 -34.05
N SER A 82 -12.56 -23.18 -34.03
CA SER A 82 -12.47 -22.42 -32.78
C SER A 82 -13.78 -22.44 -31.98
N GLY A 83 -14.89 -22.89 -32.58
CA GLY A 83 -16.21 -22.89 -31.94
C GLY A 83 -16.88 -21.50 -31.91
N TRP A 84 -16.18 -20.46 -32.39
CA TRP A 84 -16.71 -19.12 -32.56
C TRP A 84 -17.37 -19.03 -33.94
N THR A 85 -18.70 -19.11 -33.98
CA THR A 85 -19.46 -18.88 -35.22
C THR A 85 -19.85 -17.40 -35.31
N SER A 86 -19.28 -16.64 -36.25
CA SER A 86 -19.85 -15.34 -36.61
C SER A 86 -21.20 -15.58 -37.30
N LYS A 87 -22.26 -14.88 -36.86
CA LYS A 87 -23.55 -14.85 -37.58
C LYS A 87 -23.48 -13.96 -38.80
#